data_AF-A0A437N080-F1
#
_entry.id   AF-A0A437N080-F1
#
_cell.length_a   1.000
_cell.length_b   1.000
_cell.length_c   1.000
_cell.angle_alpha   90.00
_cell.angle_beta   90.00
_cell.angle_gamma   90.00
#
_symmetry.space_group_name_H-M   'P 1'
#
loop_
_entity.id
_entity.type
_entity.pdbx_description
1 polymer ?
#
loop_
_entity_poly.entity_id
_entity_poly.type
_entity_poly.pdbx_seq_one_letter_code
_entity_poly.pdbx_strand_id
1 'polypeptide(L)'
;MTIATNRALARIPHLDTFLAEHPHAVIGWGRKPSGRRAVALARMLRRSYVLLEDGFLRSVARDAPSLSLMVDDIGCYYDAKAPCRMELAIAAGATKGEAAAARELAVLWRESGLSKYNHAPDYRGDLPAHYVLVADQSFGDLSVASGLADADSFRAMLQAALDDWPDHRVVVKVHPDVITHRKQSWLKPEWLAHPRVMVVGDGCHPVRLIREAAAVYCVTSLIGFEALLHQRPVACYGMPFYAGWGLTQDVLPAPHRRSPARLEDLVHAAFTVCTRYADPDSGAAWSATQAIAYAAEQRKQWLAMAAVAP
;
A
#
# COMPACT_ATOMS: atom_id res chain seq x y z
N MET A 1 -19.98 19.80 11.94
CA MET A 1 -20.46 18.66 11.13
C MET A 1 -19.56 18.48 9.92
N THR A 2 -19.07 17.25 9.73
CA THR A 2 -18.31 16.80 8.56
C THR A 2 -19.13 16.92 7.27
N ILE A 3 -18.50 17.33 6.17
CA ILE A 3 -19.15 17.44 4.85
C ILE A 3 -18.55 16.41 3.90
N ALA A 4 -19.29 15.36 3.57
CA ALA A 4 -18.87 14.36 2.60
C ALA A 4 -19.19 14.79 1.16
N THR A 5 -18.20 14.70 0.27
CA THR A 5 -18.37 15.10 -1.15
C THR A 5 -19.15 14.11 -2.01
N ASN A 6 -19.48 12.93 -1.48
CA ASN A 6 -20.40 11.98 -2.09
C ASN A 6 -21.04 11.05 -1.03
N ARG A 7 -22.07 10.29 -1.44
CA ARG A 7 -22.80 9.37 -0.54
C ARG A 7 -21.97 8.17 -0.07
N ALA A 8 -21.01 7.70 -0.85
CA ALA A 8 -20.18 6.55 -0.47
C ALA A 8 -19.30 6.89 0.73
N LEU A 9 -18.67 8.07 0.73
CA LEU A 9 -17.90 8.60 1.85
C LEU A 9 -18.76 8.74 3.11
N ALA A 10 -19.97 9.29 2.98
CA ALA A 10 -20.89 9.47 4.10
C ALA A 10 -21.40 8.16 4.72
N ARG A 11 -21.21 7.03 4.04
CA ARG A 11 -21.68 5.69 4.47
C ARG A 11 -20.55 4.79 4.97
N ILE A 12 -19.33 5.31 5.07
CA ILE A 12 -18.23 4.57 5.67
C ILE A 12 -18.63 4.20 7.12
N PRO A 13 -18.64 2.92 7.50
CA PRO A 13 -18.91 2.52 8.87
C PRO A 13 -17.91 3.16 9.83
N HIS A 14 -18.39 3.59 11.00
CA HIS A 14 -17.56 4.17 12.06
C HIS A 14 -16.73 5.39 11.63
N LEU A 15 -17.22 6.15 10.63
CA LEU A 15 -16.51 7.31 10.07
C LEU A 15 -16.12 8.35 11.13
N ASP A 16 -16.96 8.58 12.13
CA ASP A 16 -16.68 9.52 13.21
C ASP A 16 -15.46 9.10 14.05
N THR A 17 -15.23 7.79 14.23
CA THR A 17 -14.01 7.26 14.88
C THR A 17 -12.78 7.60 14.07
N PHE A 18 -12.81 7.39 12.74
CA PHE A 18 -11.66 7.70 11.87
C PHE A 18 -11.41 9.21 11.76
N LEU A 19 -12.43 10.05 11.95
CA LEU A 19 -12.36 11.51 11.83
C LEU A 19 -12.40 12.24 13.17
N ALA A 20 -12.11 11.57 14.29
CA ALA A 20 -12.23 12.16 15.63
C ALA A 20 -11.42 13.47 15.78
N GLU A 21 -10.26 13.56 15.12
CA GLU A 21 -9.39 14.76 15.10
C GLU A 21 -9.83 15.83 14.08
N HIS A 22 -10.78 15.51 13.20
CA HIS A 22 -11.24 16.37 12.10
C HIS A 22 -12.79 16.44 11.99
N PRO A 23 -13.54 16.71 13.08
CA PRO A 23 -15.00 16.53 13.15
C PRO A 23 -15.82 17.52 12.29
N HIS A 24 -15.17 18.50 11.66
CA HIS A 24 -15.80 19.55 10.87
C HIS A 24 -15.22 19.70 9.45
N ALA A 25 -14.36 18.76 9.03
CA ALA A 25 -13.68 18.81 7.75
C ALA A 25 -14.63 18.53 6.57
N VAL A 26 -14.25 19.03 5.40
CA VAL A 26 -14.81 18.57 4.12
C VAL A 26 -14.00 17.36 3.66
N ILE A 27 -14.65 16.22 3.45
CA ILE A 27 -13.95 14.97 3.15
C ILE A 27 -14.10 14.53 1.69
N GLY A 28 -13.00 14.03 1.14
CA GLY A 28 -12.91 13.46 -0.20
C GLY A 28 -12.01 12.22 -0.21
N TRP A 29 -11.94 11.53 -1.35
CA TRP A 29 -11.12 10.32 -1.49
C TRP A 29 -9.87 10.60 -2.34
N GLY A 30 -8.70 10.62 -1.72
CA GLY A 30 -7.40 10.87 -2.37
C GLY A 30 -7.41 11.96 -3.44
N ARG A 31 -6.83 11.69 -4.61
CA ARG A 31 -6.85 12.58 -5.79
C ARG A 31 -7.99 12.31 -6.77
N LYS A 32 -8.96 11.46 -6.39
CA LYS A 32 -10.18 11.22 -7.19
C LYS A 32 -11.02 12.50 -7.31
N PRO A 33 -12.03 12.54 -8.20
CA PRO A 33 -12.90 13.71 -8.32
C PRO A 33 -13.52 14.17 -7.00
N SER A 34 -13.86 13.25 -6.09
CA SER A 34 -14.35 13.59 -4.74
C SER A 34 -13.30 14.33 -3.90
N GLY A 35 -12.04 13.89 -3.93
CA GLY A 35 -10.92 14.58 -3.28
C GLY A 35 -10.70 16.00 -3.81
N ARG A 36 -10.67 16.15 -5.13
CA ARG A 36 -10.55 17.48 -5.77
C ARG A 36 -11.70 18.41 -5.38
N ARG A 37 -12.94 17.89 -5.34
CA ARG A 37 -14.11 18.64 -4.85
C ARG A 37 -13.98 19.01 -3.37
N ALA A 38 -13.43 18.13 -2.54
CA ALA A 38 -13.29 18.39 -1.10
C ALA A 38 -12.37 19.59 -0.86
N VAL A 39 -11.21 19.62 -1.53
CA VAL A 39 -10.27 20.76 -1.44
C VAL A 39 -10.92 22.06 -1.93
N ALA A 40 -11.60 22.03 -3.08
CA ALA A 40 -12.27 23.20 -3.63
C ALA A 40 -13.39 23.72 -2.71
N LEU A 41 -14.24 22.83 -2.22
CA LEU A 41 -15.36 23.18 -1.35
C LEU A 41 -14.88 23.66 0.03
N ALA A 42 -13.85 23.02 0.60
CA ALA A 42 -13.23 23.47 1.85
C ALA A 42 -12.71 24.91 1.74
N ARG A 43 -12.07 25.25 0.62
CA ARG A 43 -11.62 26.62 0.35
C ARG A 43 -12.78 27.61 0.27
N MET A 44 -13.86 27.27 -0.44
CA MET A 44 -15.04 28.12 -0.56
C MET A 44 -15.74 28.35 0.79
N LEU A 45 -15.81 27.30 1.62
CA LEU A 45 -16.46 27.33 2.93
C LEU A 45 -15.54 27.81 4.06
N ARG A 46 -14.27 28.13 3.77
CA ARG A 46 -13.23 28.46 4.77
C ARG A 46 -13.12 27.40 5.88
N ARG A 47 -13.08 26.13 5.49
CA ARG A 47 -12.93 24.97 6.38
C ARG A 47 -11.67 24.17 6.03
N SER A 48 -11.24 23.29 6.93
CA SER A 48 -10.26 22.26 6.62
C SER A 48 -10.86 21.21 5.68
N TYR A 49 -9.99 20.53 4.91
CA TYR A 49 -10.34 19.31 4.19
C TYR A 49 -9.58 18.12 4.77
N VAL A 50 -10.09 16.93 4.48
CA VAL A 50 -9.37 15.67 4.67
C VAL A 50 -9.53 14.83 3.41
N LEU A 51 -8.42 14.31 2.90
CA LEU A 51 -8.36 13.31 1.85
C LEU A 51 -8.18 11.94 2.50
N LEU A 52 -9.20 11.11 2.38
CA LEU A 52 -9.22 9.74 2.86
C LEU A 52 -8.68 8.79 1.79
N GLU A 53 -7.99 7.74 2.23
CA GLU A 53 -7.67 6.56 1.44
C GLU A 53 -7.81 5.32 2.35
N ASP A 54 -7.82 4.13 1.75
CA ASP A 54 -7.67 2.91 2.54
C ASP A 54 -6.34 2.94 3.30
N GLY A 55 -6.33 2.52 4.56
CA GLY A 55 -5.07 2.26 5.26
C GLY A 55 -4.37 1.02 4.69
N PHE A 56 -3.08 0.87 5.00
CA PHE A 56 -2.26 -0.23 4.47
C PHE A 56 -2.69 -1.61 4.99
N LEU A 57 -3.31 -1.67 6.18
CA LEU A 57 -4.07 -2.84 6.63
C LEU A 57 -5.55 -2.57 6.44
N ARG A 58 -6.07 -2.82 5.23
CA ARG A 58 -7.47 -2.45 4.94
C ARG A 58 -8.44 -3.42 5.59
N SER A 59 -8.35 -4.71 5.29
CA SER A 59 -9.35 -5.68 5.75
C SER A 59 -8.90 -7.13 5.57
N VAL A 60 -9.65 -8.06 6.16
CA VAL A 60 -9.46 -9.51 5.93
C VAL A 60 -10.03 -9.87 4.56
N ALA A 61 -11.35 -9.84 4.42
CA ALA A 61 -12.01 -9.97 3.13
C ALA A 61 -12.02 -8.65 2.36
N ARG A 62 -12.01 -8.72 1.03
CA ARG A 62 -11.97 -7.55 0.15
C ARG A 62 -13.20 -6.65 0.30
N ASP A 63 -14.38 -7.24 0.50
CA ASP A 63 -15.64 -6.50 0.62
C ASP A 63 -16.05 -6.23 2.09
N ALA A 64 -15.23 -6.62 3.06
CA ALA A 64 -15.46 -6.32 4.46
C ALA A 64 -15.27 -4.82 4.77
N PRO A 65 -15.88 -4.31 5.87
CA PRO A 65 -15.57 -2.98 6.40
C PRO A 65 -14.06 -2.78 6.57
N SER A 66 -13.61 -1.53 6.37
CA SER A 66 -12.19 -1.20 6.55
C SER A 66 -11.83 -1.18 8.03
N LEU A 67 -10.77 -1.89 8.39
CA LEU A 67 -10.13 -1.82 9.71
C LEU A 67 -9.35 -0.51 9.89
N SER A 68 -8.96 0.12 8.79
CA SER A 68 -8.14 1.33 8.83
C SER A 68 -8.38 2.28 7.67
N LEU A 69 -8.22 3.58 7.94
CA LEU A 69 -8.24 4.64 6.94
C LEU A 69 -7.03 5.55 7.12
N MET A 70 -6.44 5.94 5.99
CA MET A 70 -5.46 7.01 5.94
C MET A 70 -6.20 8.35 6.00
N VAL A 71 -5.73 9.27 6.84
CA VAL A 71 -6.34 10.59 7.07
C VAL A 71 -5.29 11.66 6.79
N ASP A 72 -5.43 12.36 5.65
CA ASP A 72 -4.47 13.37 5.21
C ASP A 72 -5.16 14.72 4.95
N ASP A 73 -4.85 15.74 5.76
CA ASP A 73 -5.37 17.11 5.60
C ASP A 73 -4.40 18.05 4.84
N ILE A 74 -3.30 17.50 4.29
CA ILE A 74 -2.29 18.24 3.53
C ILE A 74 -2.35 17.83 2.06
N GLY A 75 -2.31 16.53 1.79
CA GLY A 75 -2.14 16.00 0.45
C GLY A 75 -2.60 14.56 0.35
N CYS A 76 -1.82 13.74 -0.32
CA CYS A 76 -2.10 12.32 -0.45
C CYS A 76 -0.77 11.58 -0.58
N TYR A 77 -0.57 10.50 0.19
CA TYR A 77 0.72 9.83 0.32
C TYR A 77 1.33 9.34 -1.01
N TYR A 78 0.50 8.97 -1.98
CA TYR A 78 0.97 8.49 -3.29
C TYR A 78 1.27 9.60 -4.29
N ASP A 79 1.05 10.87 -3.93
CA ASP A 79 1.27 12.00 -4.82
C ASP A 79 2.62 12.66 -4.57
N ALA A 80 3.64 12.24 -5.33
CA ALA A 80 4.98 12.78 -5.22
C ALA A 80 5.13 14.21 -5.77
N LYS A 81 4.09 14.78 -6.40
CA LYS A 81 4.13 16.15 -6.95
C LYS A 81 3.94 17.22 -5.88
N ALA A 82 3.40 16.87 -4.73
CA ALA A 82 3.08 17.79 -3.65
C ALA A 82 3.38 17.18 -2.27
N PRO A 83 3.60 17.99 -1.22
CA PRO A 83 3.73 17.48 0.14
C PRO A 83 2.44 16.82 0.63
N CYS A 84 2.59 15.93 1.60
CA CYS A 84 1.49 15.21 2.25
C CYS A 84 1.82 14.94 3.72
N ARG A 85 0.82 14.54 4.52
CA ARG A 85 1.04 14.24 5.95
C ARG A 85 2.13 13.17 6.15
N MET A 86 2.09 12.11 5.33
CA MET A 86 3.05 11.01 5.37
C MET A 86 4.49 11.51 5.22
N GLU A 87 4.74 12.34 4.22
CA GLU A 87 6.08 12.85 3.91
C GLU A 87 6.61 13.77 5.02
N LEU A 88 5.74 14.63 5.58
CA LEU A 88 6.13 15.47 6.73
C LEU A 88 6.43 14.63 7.97
N ALA A 89 5.64 13.58 8.24
CA ALA A 89 5.85 12.70 9.38
C ALA A 89 7.16 11.91 9.27
N ILE A 90 7.50 11.42 8.06
CA ILE A 90 8.77 10.74 7.82
C ILE A 90 9.94 11.71 8.00
N ALA A 91 9.85 12.92 7.43
CA ALA A 91 10.90 13.93 7.53
C ALA A 91 11.12 14.43 8.97
N ALA A 92 10.06 14.50 9.77
CA ALA A 92 10.16 14.84 11.19
C ALA A 92 10.94 13.79 11.99
N GLY A 93 10.88 12.52 11.55
CA GLY A 93 11.50 11.39 12.21
C GLY A 93 10.76 10.96 13.48
N ALA A 94 10.88 9.68 13.81
CA ALA A 94 10.36 9.11 15.05
C ALA A 94 11.34 9.35 16.21
N THR A 95 10.82 9.71 17.38
CA THR A 95 11.59 9.70 18.63
C THR A 95 12.12 8.30 18.93
N LYS A 96 13.04 8.17 19.89
CA LYS A 96 13.62 6.87 20.27
C LYS A 96 12.54 5.84 20.67
N GLY A 97 11.52 6.27 21.42
CA GLY A 97 10.41 5.41 21.84
C GLY A 97 9.50 5.01 20.67
N GLU A 98 9.13 5.98 19.84
CA GLU A 98 8.31 5.72 18.64
C GLU A 98 9.03 4.80 17.64
N ALA A 99 10.34 4.98 17.46
CA ALA A 99 11.14 4.11 16.61
C ALA A 99 11.22 2.67 17.16
N ALA A 100 11.30 2.49 18.48
CA ALA A 100 11.26 1.17 19.09
C ALA A 100 9.89 0.49 18.85
N ALA A 101 8.79 1.22 19.09
CA ALA A 101 7.44 0.72 18.83
C ALA A 101 7.20 0.42 17.34
N ALA A 102 7.72 1.26 16.43
CA ALA A 102 7.66 1.04 14.99
C ALA A 102 8.42 -0.23 14.58
N ARG A 103 9.56 -0.51 15.20
CA ARG A 103 10.31 -1.75 14.97
C ARG A 103 9.51 -2.98 15.41
N GLU A 104 8.85 -2.92 16.57
CA GLU A 104 7.97 -3.99 17.04
C GLU A 104 6.76 -4.19 16.11
N LEU A 105 6.16 -3.12 15.60
CA LEU A 105 5.09 -3.19 14.59
C LEU A 105 5.57 -3.85 13.29
N ALA A 106 6.76 -3.53 12.81
CA ALA A 106 7.33 -4.15 11.61
C ALA A 106 7.60 -5.65 11.82
N VAL A 107 8.07 -6.05 13.00
CA VAL A 107 8.21 -7.47 13.39
C VAL A 107 6.86 -8.15 13.42
N LEU A 108 5.86 -7.56 14.09
CA LEU A 108 4.52 -8.12 14.21
C LEU A 108 3.85 -8.30 12.85
N TRP A 109 3.93 -7.29 11.97
CA TRP A 109 3.46 -7.39 10.59
C TRP A 109 4.13 -8.56 9.86
N ARG A 110 5.47 -8.61 9.93
CA ARG A 110 6.26 -9.63 9.26
C ARG A 110 5.89 -11.01 9.76
N GLU A 111 5.75 -11.24 11.05
CA GLU A 111 5.42 -12.56 11.63
C GLU A 111 3.98 -12.96 11.36
N SER A 112 3.05 -12.00 11.39
CA SER A 112 1.63 -12.23 11.08
C SER A 112 1.39 -12.59 9.62
N GLY A 113 2.32 -12.26 8.73
CA GLY A 113 2.22 -12.56 7.30
C GLY A 113 1.00 -11.91 6.66
N LEU A 114 0.77 -10.64 6.99
CA LEU A 114 -0.34 -9.84 6.48
C LEU A 114 0.06 -9.03 5.25
N SER A 115 -0.97 -8.58 4.53
CA SER A 115 -0.92 -7.61 3.43
C SER A 115 -2.13 -6.67 3.53
N LYS A 116 -2.40 -5.85 2.51
CA LYS A 116 -3.59 -4.98 2.47
C LYS A 116 -4.92 -5.73 2.57
N TYR A 117 -4.99 -6.90 1.92
CA TYR A 117 -6.15 -7.78 1.91
C TYR A 117 -5.71 -9.20 2.26
N ASN A 118 -6.41 -9.85 3.19
CA ASN A 118 -5.89 -11.03 3.88
C ASN A 118 -6.76 -12.29 3.75
N HIS A 119 -7.64 -12.36 2.75
CA HIS A 119 -8.53 -13.51 2.49
C HIS A 119 -7.90 -14.58 1.58
N ALA A 120 -7.03 -14.18 0.66
CA ALA A 120 -6.46 -15.10 -0.32
C ALA A 120 -5.48 -16.07 0.36
N PRO A 121 -5.44 -17.35 -0.03
CA PRO A 121 -4.36 -18.24 0.38
C PRO A 121 -3.04 -17.81 -0.26
N ASP A 122 -1.93 -18.23 0.34
CA ASP A 122 -0.61 -18.10 -0.28
C ASP A 122 -0.54 -18.91 -1.59
N TYR A 123 0.36 -18.52 -2.48
CA TYR A 123 0.60 -19.24 -3.74
C TYR A 123 0.92 -20.71 -3.46
N ARG A 124 0.22 -21.64 -4.10
CA ARG A 124 0.39 -23.09 -3.89
C ARG A 124 1.29 -23.78 -4.91
N GLY A 125 1.59 -23.12 -6.03
CA GLY A 125 2.46 -23.67 -7.06
C GLY A 125 3.93 -23.68 -6.67
N ASP A 126 4.72 -24.35 -7.51
CA ASP A 126 6.17 -24.36 -7.41
C ASP A 126 6.72 -22.98 -7.80
N LEU A 127 7.56 -22.43 -6.92
CA LEU A 127 8.31 -21.22 -7.21
C LEU A 127 9.72 -21.60 -7.65
N PRO A 128 10.35 -20.82 -8.55
CA PRO A 128 11.73 -21.03 -8.90
C PRO A 128 12.63 -20.93 -7.65
N ALA A 129 13.69 -21.75 -7.61
CA ALA A 129 14.64 -21.72 -6.47
C ALA A 129 15.28 -20.34 -6.26
N HIS A 130 15.51 -19.61 -7.35
CA HIS A 130 16.07 -18.26 -7.35
C HIS A 130 15.23 -17.34 -8.25
N TYR A 131 14.61 -16.32 -7.66
CA TYR A 131 13.83 -15.35 -8.42
C TYR A 131 13.84 -13.95 -7.82
N VAL A 132 13.53 -12.98 -8.67
CA VAL A 132 13.11 -11.63 -8.26
C VAL A 132 11.63 -11.44 -8.55
N LEU A 133 10.96 -10.64 -7.73
CA LEU A 133 9.54 -10.37 -7.86
C LEU A 133 9.32 -9.04 -8.56
N VAL A 134 8.52 -9.02 -9.62
CA VAL A 134 8.02 -7.81 -10.28
C VAL A 134 6.54 -7.63 -9.92
N ALA A 135 6.22 -6.50 -9.30
CA ALA A 135 4.87 -6.16 -8.90
C ALA A 135 4.15 -5.38 -10.01
N ASP A 136 3.14 -5.99 -10.61
CA ASP A 136 2.23 -5.31 -11.52
C ASP A 136 1.19 -4.46 -10.77
N GLN A 137 0.52 -3.54 -11.46
CA GLN A 137 -0.53 -2.68 -10.92
C GLN A 137 -1.71 -2.60 -11.89
N SER A 138 -2.88 -2.19 -11.38
CA SER A 138 -4.03 -1.98 -12.25
C SER A 138 -3.87 -0.71 -13.10
N PHE A 139 -4.20 -0.79 -14.38
CA PHE A 139 -4.30 0.37 -15.26
C PHE A 139 -5.28 1.41 -14.69
N GLY A 140 -4.89 2.69 -14.76
CA GLY A 140 -5.65 3.80 -14.17
C GLY A 140 -5.48 3.97 -12.66
N ASP A 141 -4.58 3.22 -12.02
CA ASP A 141 -4.15 3.52 -10.65
C ASP A 141 -3.54 4.92 -10.58
N LEU A 142 -4.14 5.78 -9.75
CA LEU A 142 -3.70 7.16 -9.58
C LEU A 142 -2.31 7.27 -8.96
N SER A 143 -1.86 6.25 -8.23
CA SER A 143 -0.53 6.24 -7.63
C SER A 143 0.58 6.26 -8.67
N VAL A 144 0.38 5.66 -9.87
CA VAL A 144 1.38 5.61 -10.94
C VAL A 144 1.67 7.02 -11.46
N ALA A 145 0.65 7.69 -12.00
CA ALA A 145 0.81 9.02 -12.57
C ALA A 145 1.14 10.10 -11.52
N SER A 146 0.70 9.92 -10.26
CA SER A 146 1.03 10.85 -9.17
C SER A 146 2.42 10.58 -8.58
N GLY A 147 2.90 9.34 -8.68
CA GLY A 147 4.26 8.92 -8.37
C GLY A 147 5.24 9.10 -9.54
N LEU A 148 4.96 10.04 -10.47
CA LEU A 148 5.86 10.42 -11.57
C LEU A 148 6.21 9.29 -12.55
N ALA A 149 5.35 8.28 -12.66
CA ALA A 149 5.56 7.13 -13.54
C ALA A 149 4.47 7.03 -14.62
N ASP A 150 4.74 6.17 -15.60
CA ASP A 150 3.93 5.94 -16.79
C ASP A 150 4.11 4.51 -17.33
N ALA A 151 3.65 4.24 -18.55
CA ALA A 151 3.77 2.92 -19.18
C ALA A 151 5.23 2.49 -19.42
N ASP A 152 6.11 3.42 -19.77
CA ASP A 152 7.52 3.12 -20.03
C ASP A 152 8.23 2.73 -18.74
N SER A 153 7.78 3.24 -17.60
CA SER A 153 8.26 2.86 -16.27
C SER A 153 8.06 1.36 -15.99
N PHE A 154 6.91 0.78 -16.37
CA PHE A 154 6.65 -0.66 -16.20
C PHE A 154 7.50 -1.52 -17.13
N ARG A 155 7.69 -1.06 -18.38
CA ARG A 155 8.56 -1.75 -19.34
C ARG A 155 10.02 -1.74 -18.86
N ALA A 156 10.52 -0.59 -18.42
CA ALA A 156 11.86 -0.44 -17.88
C ALA A 156 12.07 -1.30 -16.63
N MET A 157 11.08 -1.34 -15.73
CA MET A 157 11.11 -2.18 -14.53
C MET A 157 11.27 -3.67 -14.86
N LEU A 158 10.47 -4.19 -15.79
CA LEU A 158 10.56 -5.61 -16.18
C LEU A 158 11.89 -5.93 -16.87
N GLN A 159 12.36 -5.03 -17.72
CA GLN A 159 13.63 -5.20 -18.44
C GLN A 159 14.81 -5.21 -17.45
N ALA A 160 14.86 -4.27 -16.52
CA ALA A 160 15.92 -4.22 -15.53
C ALA A 160 15.91 -5.44 -14.60
N ALA A 161 14.73 -5.94 -14.19
CA ALA A 161 14.66 -7.18 -13.42
C ALA A 161 15.27 -8.38 -14.16
N LEU A 162 15.18 -8.42 -15.49
CA LEU A 162 15.83 -9.44 -16.33
C LEU A 162 17.34 -9.21 -16.43
N ASP A 163 17.78 -7.96 -16.54
CA ASP A 163 19.17 -7.58 -16.80
C ASP A 163 20.04 -7.62 -15.52
N ASP A 164 19.52 -7.12 -14.39
CA ASP A 164 20.20 -7.07 -13.10
C ASP A 164 20.43 -8.48 -12.52
N TRP A 165 19.57 -9.44 -12.89
CA TRP A 165 19.57 -10.81 -12.36
C TRP A 165 19.55 -11.86 -13.48
N PRO A 166 20.64 -12.01 -14.26
CA PRO A 166 20.68 -12.90 -15.43
C PRO A 166 20.41 -14.38 -15.10
N ASP A 167 20.82 -14.82 -13.91
CA ASP A 167 20.70 -16.21 -13.45
C ASP A 167 19.41 -16.49 -12.66
N HIS A 168 18.55 -15.48 -12.45
CA HIS A 168 17.29 -15.63 -11.73
C HIS A 168 16.11 -15.68 -12.70
N ARG A 169 15.03 -16.34 -12.24
CA ARG A 169 13.71 -16.17 -12.85
C ARG A 169 13.10 -14.84 -12.43
N VAL A 170 12.21 -14.31 -13.26
CA VAL A 170 11.41 -13.12 -12.93
C VAL A 170 9.98 -13.57 -12.70
N VAL A 171 9.53 -13.49 -11.45
CA VAL A 171 8.14 -13.79 -11.09
C VAL A 171 7.34 -12.50 -11.18
N VAL A 172 6.39 -12.43 -12.10
CA VAL A 172 5.50 -11.28 -12.26
C VAL A 172 4.20 -11.56 -11.52
N LYS A 173 3.94 -10.81 -10.45
CA LYS A 173 2.67 -10.89 -9.71
C LYS A 173 1.65 -9.94 -10.32
N VAL A 174 0.63 -10.50 -10.98
CA VAL A 174 -0.48 -9.72 -11.54
C VAL A 174 -1.37 -9.20 -10.41
N HIS A 175 -1.83 -7.95 -10.54
CA HIS A 175 -2.70 -7.33 -9.55
C HIS A 175 -4.06 -8.05 -9.48
N PRO A 176 -4.59 -8.39 -8.28
CA PRO A 176 -5.87 -9.10 -8.15
C PRO A 176 -7.02 -8.49 -8.96
N ASP A 177 -7.16 -7.16 -8.98
CA ASP A 177 -8.20 -6.46 -9.75
C ASP A 177 -8.17 -6.73 -11.26
N VAL A 178 -7.01 -7.05 -11.84
CA VAL A 178 -6.91 -7.41 -13.26
C VAL A 178 -7.64 -8.73 -13.51
N ILE A 179 -7.53 -9.65 -12.55
CA ILE A 179 -8.13 -10.98 -12.59
C ILE A 179 -9.62 -10.90 -12.24
N THR A 180 -9.96 -10.25 -11.11
CA THR A 180 -11.30 -10.30 -10.52
C THR A 180 -12.24 -9.20 -11.02
N HIS A 181 -11.72 -8.07 -11.49
CA HIS A 181 -12.52 -6.89 -11.85
C HIS A 181 -12.33 -6.44 -13.30
N ARG A 182 -11.73 -7.29 -14.15
CA ARG A 182 -11.47 -7.03 -15.57
C ARG A 182 -10.73 -5.72 -15.83
N LYS A 183 -9.93 -5.25 -14.87
CA LYS A 183 -9.01 -4.14 -15.12
C LYS A 183 -7.89 -4.61 -16.04
N GLN A 184 -7.26 -3.68 -16.74
CA GLN A 184 -6.10 -3.98 -17.57
C GLN A 184 -4.83 -3.96 -16.72
N SER A 185 -3.87 -4.82 -17.06
CA SER A 185 -2.51 -4.79 -16.53
C SER A 185 -1.70 -3.68 -17.22
N TRP A 186 -0.68 -3.13 -16.54
CA TRP A 186 0.31 -2.29 -17.20
C TRP A 186 1.34 -3.10 -17.99
N LEU A 187 1.63 -4.32 -17.56
CA LEU A 187 2.54 -5.23 -18.25
C LEU A 187 1.82 -5.93 -19.40
N LYS A 188 2.28 -5.63 -20.61
CA LYS A 188 1.65 -6.18 -21.81
C LYS A 188 2.02 -7.66 -22.02
N PRO A 189 1.10 -8.49 -22.56
CA PRO A 189 1.35 -9.92 -22.77
C PRO A 189 2.62 -10.22 -23.56
N GLU A 190 2.96 -9.41 -24.56
CA GLU A 190 4.17 -9.57 -25.37
C GLU A 190 5.47 -9.43 -24.56
N TRP A 191 5.48 -8.65 -23.48
CA TRP A 191 6.64 -8.51 -22.60
C TRP A 191 6.79 -9.70 -21.65
N LEU A 192 5.67 -10.36 -21.34
CA LEU A 192 5.62 -11.50 -20.44
C LEU A 192 5.98 -12.83 -21.11
N ALA A 193 6.11 -12.85 -22.44
CA ALA A 193 6.45 -14.04 -23.22
C ALA A 193 7.93 -14.48 -23.10
N HIS A 194 8.76 -13.73 -22.36
CA HIS A 194 10.17 -14.04 -22.18
C HIS A 194 10.36 -15.36 -21.39
N PRO A 195 11.28 -16.28 -21.78
CA PRO A 195 11.41 -17.62 -21.19
C PRO A 195 11.75 -17.64 -19.70
N ARG A 196 12.40 -16.59 -19.18
CA ARG A 196 12.70 -16.42 -17.74
C ARG A 196 11.54 -15.83 -16.93
N VAL A 197 10.49 -15.34 -17.57
CA VAL A 197 9.33 -14.77 -16.87
C VAL A 197 8.39 -15.89 -16.45
N MET A 198 7.86 -15.80 -15.24
CA MET A 198 6.78 -16.63 -14.72
C MET A 198 5.66 -15.71 -14.24
N VAL A 199 4.46 -15.86 -14.80
CA VAL A 199 3.32 -15.01 -14.44
C VAL A 199 2.50 -15.70 -13.35
N VAL A 200 2.31 -15.01 -12.23
CA VAL A 200 1.42 -15.43 -11.14
C VAL A 200 0.15 -14.57 -11.20
N GLY A 201 -0.89 -15.14 -11.81
CA GLY A 201 -2.18 -14.50 -12.09
C GLY A 201 -3.39 -15.16 -11.41
N ASP A 202 -3.18 -15.94 -10.36
CA ASP A 202 -4.22 -16.69 -9.65
C ASP A 202 -4.89 -15.91 -8.49
N GLY A 203 -4.47 -14.66 -8.28
CA GLY A 203 -5.00 -13.82 -7.20
C GLY A 203 -4.50 -14.23 -5.80
N CYS A 204 -3.42 -15.01 -5.72
CA CYS A 204 -2.84 -15.43 -4.44
C CYS A 204 -2.36 -14.24 -3.58
N HIS A 205 -2.21 -14.54 -2.29
CA HIS A 205 -1.67 -13.63 -1.30
C HIS A 205 -0.17 -13.35 -1.55
N PRO A 206 0.28 -12.09 -1.47
CA PRO A 206 1.61 -11.72 -1.96
C PRO A 206 2.76 -12.10 -1.02
N VAL A 207 2.50 -12.34 0.26
CA VAL A 207 3.55 -12.45 1.29
C VAL A 207 4.55 -13.56 1.01
N ARG A 208 4.11 -14.75 0.59
CA ARG A 208 5.03 -15.84 0.21
C ARG A 208 5.99 -15.40 -0.90
N LEU A 209 5.45 -14.76 -1.94
CA LEU A 209 6.22 -14.27 -3.09
C LEU A 209 7.22 -13.18 -2.68
N ILE A 210 6.86 -12.33 -1.72
CA ILE A 210 7.76 -11.28 -1.22
C ILE A 210 8.90 -11.91 -0.41
N ARG A 211 8.58 -12.77 0.56
CA ARG A 211 9.57 -13.33 1.50
C ARG A 211 10.63 -14.18 0.81
N GLU A 212 10.23 -14.95 -0.19
CA GLU A 212 11.12 -15.88 -0.90
C GLU A 212 11.88 -15.22 -2.07
N ALA A 213 11.57 -13.97 -2.43
CA ALA A 213 12.28 -13.25 -3.49
C ALA A 213 13.66 -12.74 -3.04
N ALA A 214 14.61 -12.70 -3.98
CA ALA A 214 15.92 -12.07 -3.79
C ALA A 214 15.83 -10.54 -3.75
N ALA A 215 14.94 -9.97 -4.57
CA ALA A 215 14.64 -8.54 -4.62
C ALA A 215 13.22 -8.31 -5.17
N VAL A 216 12.66 -7.14 -4.91
CA VAL A 216 11.33 -6.73 -5.38
C VAL A 216 11.41 -5.47 -6.23
N TYR A 217 10.85 -5.52 -7.43
CA TYR A 217 10.77 -4.43 -8.39
C TYR A 217 9.34 -3.93 -8.43
N CYS A 218 9.15 -2.62 -8.27
CA CYS A 218 7.84 -2.00 -8.27
C CYS A 218 7.88 -0.60 -8.90
N VAL A 219 6.75 -0.18 -9.48
CA VAL A 219 6.58 1.22 -9.89
C VAL A 219 6.15 2.05 -8.69
N THR A 220 4.91 1.85 -8.20
CA THR A 220 4.39 2.55 -7.01
C THR A 220 3.57 1.64 -6.07
N SER A 221 3.56 0.34 -6.32
CA SER A 221 2.74 -0.64 -5.59
C SER A 221 3.06 -0.67 -4.09
N LEU A 222 2.06 -0.89 -3.24
CA LEU A 222 2.27 -1.12 -1.81
C LEU A 222 3.16 -2.34 -1.53
N ILE A 223 3.22 -3.31 -2.46
CA ILE A 223 4.10 -4.48 -2.38
C ILE A 223 5.57 -4.07 -2.14
N GLY A 224 6.03 -2.94 -2.68
CA GLY A 224 7.39 -2.47 -2.42
C GLY A 224 7.61 -2.05 -0.96
N PHE A 225 6.62 -1.42 -0.32
CA PHE A 225 6.70 -1.14 1.11
C PHE A 225 6.64 -2.42 1.95
N GLU A 226 5.74 -3.35 1.60
CA GLU A 226 5.66 -4.66 2.27
C GLU A 226 6.99 -5.43 2.15
N ALA A 227 7.68 -5.32 1.02
CA ALA A 227 8.99 -5.89 0.81
C ALA A 227 10.05 -5.29 1.76
N LEU A 228 10.03 -3.98 2.02
CA LEU A 228 10.87 -3.37 3.06
C LEU A 228 10.59 -3.93 4.45
N LEU A 229 9.31 -4.15 4.81
CA LEU A 229 8.93 -4.77 6.10
C LEU A 229 9.41 -6.23 6.22
N HIS A 230 9.44 -6.93 5.08
CA HIS A 230 10.00 -8.27 4.92
C HIS A 230 11.53 -8.28 4.71
N GLN A 231 12.20 -7.14 4.87
CA GLN A 231 13.66 -6.99 4.75
C GLN A 231 14.20 -7.48 3.40
N ARG A 232 13.44 -7.21 2.33
CA ARG A 232 13.87 -7.47 0.96
C ARG A 232 14.42 -6.19 0.33
N PRO A 233 15.47 -6.27 -0.51
CA PRO A 233 15.86 -5.17 -1.38
C PRO A 233 14.71 -4.76 -2.30
N VAL A 234 14.54 -3.46 -2.53
CA VAL A 234 13.45 -2.92 -3.35
C VAL A 234 14.00 -1.92 -4.37
N ALA A 235 13.61 -2.10 -5.63
CA ALA A 235 13.86 -1.14 -6.71
C ALA A 235 12.55 -0.44 -7.12
N CYS A 236 12.59 0.88 -7.18
CA CYS A 236 11.44 1.75 -7.44
C CYS A 236 11.58 2.44 -8.80
N TYR A 237 10.61 2.18 -9.69
CA TYR A 237 10.49 2.77 -11.03
C TYR A 237 9.45 3.90 -11.10
N GLY A 238 8.87 4.24 -9.95
CA GLY A 238 8.16 5.48 -9.70
C GLY A 238 8.65 6.09 -8.38
N MET A 239 7.90 7.05 -7.86
CA MET A 239 8.18 7.72 -6.59
C MET A 239 7.03 7.49 -5.59
N PRO A 240 6.81 6.24 -5.11
CA PRO A 240 5.84 5.97 -4.05
C PRO A 240 6.26 6.64 -2.74
N PHE A 241 5.39 6.62 -1.73
CA PHE A 241 5.65 7.32 -0.45
C PHE A 241 6.93 6.85 0.27
N TYR A 242 7.35 5.60 0.05
CA TYR A 242 8.52 4.97 0.67
C TYR A 242 9.82 5.10 -0.14
N ALA A 243 9.75 5.65 -1.37
CA ALA A 243 10.92 5.94 -2.20
C ALA A 243 11.52 7.32 -1.89
N GLY A 244 12.78 7.55 -2.24
CA GLY A 244 13.46 8.83 -2.08
C GLY A 244 13.99 9.11 -0.67
N TRP A 245 13.93 8.11 0.23
CA TRP A 245 14.41 8.20 1.62
C TRP A 245 15.70 7.41 1.87
N GLY A 246 16.36 6.91 0.82
CA GLY A 246 17.59 6.12 0.94
C GLY A 246 17.41 4.67 1.38
N LEU A 247 16.17 4.16 1.40
CA LEU A 247 15.83 2.77 1.78
C LEU A 247 15.58 1.86 0.58
N THR A 248 15.57 2.43 -0.63
CA THR A 248 15.24 1.78 -1.91
C THR A 248 16.23 2.19 -2.98
N GLN A 249 16.36 1.35 -4.01
CA GLN A 249 17.05 1.73 -5.24
C GLN A 249 16.07 2.49 -6.14
N ASP A 250 16.18 3.82 -6.16
CA ASP A 250 15.27 4.68 -6.89
C ASP A 250 15.82 5.03 -8.27
N VAL A 251 15.04 4.78 -9.32
CA VAL A 251 15.39 5.17 -10.70
C VAL A 251 15.11 6.66 -10.93
N LEU A 252 14.11 7.20 -10.25
CA LEU A 252 13.77 8.62 -10.30
C LEU A 252 14.52 9.39 -9.20
N PRO A 253 14.92 10.65 -9.46
CA PRO A 253 15.51 11.48 -8.43
C PRO A 253 14.52 11.74 -7.29
N ALA A 254 15.01 11.67 -6.05
CA ALA A 254 14.20 11.96 -4.88
C ALA A 254 13.68 13.42 -4.94
N PRO A 255 12.41 13.68 -4.59
CA PRO A 255 11.94 15.02 -4.35
C PRO A 255 12.84 15.74 -3.33
N HIS A 256 13.17 17.02 -3.55
CA HIS A 256 14.08 17.80 -2.68
C HIS A 256 13.67 17.86 -1.19
N ARG A 257 12.41 17.54 -0.90
CA ARG A 257 11.79 17.51 0.43
C ARG A 257 11.89 16.14 1.12
N ARG A 258 12.49 15.15 0.46
CA ARG A 258 12.83 13.84 1.03
C ARG A 258 14.34 13.77 1.20
N SER A 259 14.77 13.36 2.38
CA SER A 259 16.16 13.13 2.76
C SER A 259 16.30 11.72 3.34
N PRO A 260 17.51 11.17 3.50
CA PRO A 260 17.64 9.85 4.11
C PRO A 260 16.89 9.71 5.44
N ALA A 261 16.12 8.62 5.60
CA ALA A 261 15.35 8.31 6.81
C ALA A 261 15.49 6.82 7.16
N ARG A 262 15.12 6.45 8.39
CA ARG A 262 15.15 5.06 8.85
C ARG A 262 13.85 4.36 8.47
N LEU A 263 13.87 3.03 8.38
CA LEU A 263 12.66 2.25 8.15
C LEU A 263 11.63 2.49 9.25
N GLU A 264 12.08 2.67 10.50
CA GLU A 264 11.20 2.98 11.63
C GLU A 264 10.45 4.30 11.45
N ASP A 265 11.03 5.29 10.76
CA ASP A 265 10.38 6.57 10.48
C ASP A 265 9.23 6.38 9.47
N LEU A 266 9.45 5.54 8.43
CA LEU A 266 8.40 5.14 7.50
C LEU A 266 7.27 4.38 8.21
N VAL A 267 7.62 3.40 9.05
CA VAL A 267 6.64 2.55 9.75
C VAL A 267 5.82 3.38 10.74
N HIS A 268 6.47 4.25 11.50
CA HIS A 268 5.78 5.14 12.44
C HIS A 268 4.82 6.10 11.71
N ALA A 269 5.27 6.74 10.64
CA ALA A 269 4.42 7.63 9.83
C ALA A 269 3.22 6.87 9.23
N ALA A 270 3.47 5.68 8.69
CA ALA A 270 2.48 4.86 7.99
C ALA A 270 1.42 4.27 8.92
N PHE A 271 1.84 3.61 10.00
CA PHE A 271 0.96 2.84 10.87
C PHE A 271 0.47 3.61 12.09
N THR A 272 1.08 4.74 12.45
CA THR A 272 0.71 5.46 13.68
C THR A 272 0.22 6.88 13.39
N VAL A 273 0.99 7.66 12.62
CA VAL A 273 0.66 9.08 12.42
C VAL A 273 -0.49 9.27 11.42
N CYS A 274 -0.40 8.63 10.25
CA CYS A 274 -1.29 8.92 9.12
C CYS A 274 -2.53 8.02 9.06
N THR A 275 -2.54 6.91 9.81
CA THR A 275 -3.61 5.92 9.77
C THR A 275 -4.40 5.93 11.06
N ARG A 276 -5.73 5.81 10.94
CA ARG A 276 -6.64 5.59 12.06
C ARG A 276 -7.27 4.20 11.92
N TYR A 277 -7.44 3.50 13.04
CA TYR A 277 -7.97 2.15 13.09
C TYR A 277 -9.25 2.10 13.93
N ALA A 278 -10.17 1.24 13.53
CA ALA A 278 -11.39 1.00 14.28
C ALA A 278 -11.72 -0.49 14.32
N ASP A 279 -12.30 -0.91 15.44
CA ASP A 279 -13.00 -2.17 15.54
C ASP A 279 -14.12 -2.24 14.49
N PRO A 280 -14.12 -3.24 13.59
CA PRO A 280 -15.15 -3.33 12.55
C PRO A 280 -16.57 -3.51 13.13
N ASP A 281 -16.70 -4.11 14.33
CA ASP A 281 -17.98 -4.41 14.94
C ASP A 281 -18.45 -3.27 15.85
N SER A 282 -17.63 -2.89 16.84
CA SER A 282 -18.01 -1.88 17.83
C SER A 282 -17.76 -0.43 17.40
N GLY A 283 -16.89 -0.22 16.41
CA GLY A 283 -16.42 1.12 16.01
C GLY A 283 -15.45 1.76 17.00
N ALA A 284 -15.03 1.06 18.05
CA ALA A 284 -14.05 1.57 19.01
C ALA A 284 -12.71 1.86 18.34
N ALA A 285 -12.06 2.95 18.73
CA ALA A 285 -10.74 3.29 18.22
C ALA A 285 -9.71 2.22 18.61
N TRP A 286 -8.89 1.80 17.65
CA TRP A 286 -7.81 0.82 17.85
C TRP A 286 -6.44 1.43 17.58
N SER A 287 -5.43 0.81 18.18
CA SER A 287 -4.04 0.93 17.74
C SER A 287 -3.76 0.04 16.53
N ALA A 288 -2.68 0.33 15.81
CA ALA A 288 -2.20 -0.55 14.72
C ALA A 288 -1.91 -1.97 15.21
N THR A 289 -1.36 -2.12 16.42
CA THR A 289 -1.08 -3.42 17.05
C THR A 289 -2.36 -4.25 17.22
N GLN A 290 -3.44 -3.64 17.72
CA GLN A 290 -4.73 -4.32 17.88
C GLN A 290 -5.32 -4.74 16.53
N ALA A 291 -5.28 -3.84 15.53
CA ALA A 291 -5.78 -4.15 14.19
C ALA A 291 -5.00 -5.28 13.51
N ILE A 292 -3.66 -5.30 13.64
CA ILE A 292 -2.80 -6.36 13.12
C ILE A 292 -3.11 -7.70 13.79
N ALA A 293 -3.18 -7.73 15.13
CA ALA A 293 -3.49 -8.94 15.88
C ALA A 293 -4.87 -9.51 15.49
N TYR A 294 -5.89 -8.65 15.39
CA TYR A 294 -7.22 -9.03 14.91
C TYR A 294 -7.18 -9.61 13.49
N ALA A 295 -6.56 -8.90 12.54
CA ALA A 295 -6.50 -9.36 11.15
C ALA A 295 -5.74 -10.68 10.99
N ALA A 296 -4.68 -10.90 11.78
CA ALA A 296 -3.92 -12.14 11.80
C ALA A 296 -4.78 -13.33 12.27
N GLU A 297 -5.54 -13.15 13.34
CA GLU A 297 -6.41 -14.19 13.87
C GLU A 297 -7.57 -14.50 12.89
N GLN A 298 -8.22 -13.46 12.37
CA GLN A 298 -9.28 -13.61 11.39
C GLN A 298 -8.81 -14.27 10.08
N ARG A 299 -7.58 -13.97 9.62
CA ARG A 299 -6.99 -14.65 8.47
C ARG A 299 -6.83 -16.16 8.71
N LYS A 300 -6.36 -16.57 9.89
CA LYS A 300 -6.22 -18.01 10.22
C LYS A 300 -7.57 -18.72 10.17
N GLN A 301 -8.59 -18.12 10.80
CA GLN A 301 -9.95 -18.67 10.81
C GLN A 301 -10.53 -18.74 9.39
N TRP A 302 -10.36 -17.68 8.60
CA TRP A 302 -10.81 -17.62 7.21
C TRP A 302 -10.20 -18.73 6.35
N LEU A 303 -8.88 -18.92 6.44
CA LEU A 303 -8.17 -19.95 5.68
C LEU A 303 -8.53 -21.37 6.14
N ALA A 304 -8.75 -21.57 7.45
CA ALA A 304 -9.20 -22.85 7.99
C ALA A 304 -10.60 -23.21 7.46
N MET A 305 -11.54 -22.26 7.44
CA MET A 305 -12.87 -22.47 6.87
C MET A 305 -12.82 -22.75 5.36
N ALA A 306 -12.00 -22.00 4.62
CA ALA A 306 -11.85 -22.19 3.17
C ALA A 306 -11.22 -23.55 2.81
N ALA A 307 -10.46 -24.17 3.72
CA ALA A 307 -9.90 -25.50 3.53
C ALA A 307 -10.90 -26.64 3.76
N VAL A 308 -12.03 -26.35 4.42
CA VAL A 308 -13.09 -27.33 4.75
C VAL A 308 -14.29 -27.22 3.81
N ALA A 309 -14.37 -26.15 3.00
CA ALA A 309 -15.42 -25.99 2.00
C ALA A 309 -15.22 -27.00 0.83
N PRO A 310 -16.26 -27.78 0.47
CA PRO A 310 -16.19 -28.83 -0.54
C PRO A 310 -16.00 -28.31 -1.98
#